data_AF-A0A3P7IMP6-F1
#
_entry.id   AF-A0A3P7IMP6-F1
#
_cell.length_a   1.000
_cell.length_b   1.000
_cell.length_c   1.000
_cell.angle_alpha   90.00
_cell.angle_beta   90.00
_cell.angle_gamma   90.00
#
_symmetry.space_group_name_H-M   'P 1'
#
loop_
_entity.id
_entity.type
_entity.pdbx_description
1 polymer ?
#
loop_
_entity_poly.entity_id
_entity_poly.type
_entity_poly.pdbx_seq_one_letter_code
_entity_poly.pdbx_strand_id
1 'polypeptide(L)'
;MQYRILFRAWKDFRPLTEWKRDVDTIVDLFTRTKEPVNFVAWYIAEPDHALHVNGYYNFEFEKMLSQLDNLFGYFLEKMDRAGLTNEVNIIFTADHGHTQV
;
A
#
# COMPACT_ATOMS: atom_id res chain seq x y z
N MET A 1 6.93 -14.85 24.50
CA MET A 1 6.43 -13.64 23.81
C MET A 1 5.49 -14.10 22.71
N GLN A 2 4.21 -13.74 22.78
CA GLN A 2 3.21 -14.15 21.81
C GLN A 2 3.07 -13.02 20.79
N TYR A 3 3.59 -13.20 19.58
CA TYR A 3 3.40 -12.23 18.50
C TYR A 3 1.92 -12.22 18.11
N ARG A 4 1.22 -11.12 18.39
CA ARG A 4 -0.16 -10.94 17.97
C ARG A 4 -0.15 -10.55 16.50
N ILE A 5 -0.49 -11.50 15.62
CA ILE A 5 -0.67 -11.23 14.19
C ILE A 5 -1.89 -10.31 14.07
N LEU A 6 -1.64 -9.04 13.73
CA LEU A 6 -2.69 -8.11 13.33
C LEU A 6 -3.03 -8.40 11.87
N PHE A 7 -4.03 -9.25 11.65
CA PHE A 7 -4.56 -9.51 10.32
C PHE A 7 -5.79 -8.65 10.06
N ARG A 8 -5.69 -7.75 9.07
CA ARG A 8 -6.84 -7.08 8.47
C ARG A 8 -6.97 -7.62 7.05
N ALA A 9 -8.07 -8.30 6.75
CA ALA A 9 -8.30 -8.82 5.42
C ALA A 9 -8.53 -7.65 4.45
N TRP A 10 -7.71 -7.57 3.40
CA TRP A 10 -7.86 -6.62 2.29
C TRP A 10 -8.67 -7.32 1.20
N LYS A 11 -10.01 -7.30 1.28
CA LYS A 11 -10.86 -8.13 0.39
C LYS A 11 -11.43 -7.40 -0.82
N ASP A 12 -11.44 -6.06 -0.79
CA ASP A 12 -12.19 -5.27 -1.78
C ASP A 12 -11.37 -4.07 -2.28
N PHE A 13 -11.74 -3.57 -3.47
CA PHE A 13 -11.31 -2.26 -3.97
C PHE A 13 -11.69 -1.17 -2.97
N ARG A 14 -10.77 -0.23 -2.71
CA ARG A 14 -10.95 0.84 -1.73
C ARG A 14 -10.47 2.18 -2.29
N PRO A 15 -11.07 3.30 -1.87
CA PRO A 15 -10.64 4.62 -2.32
C PRO A 15 -9.26 4.98 -1.75
N LEU A 16 -8.54 5.86 -2.46
CA LEU A 16 -7.23 6.39 -2.08
C LEU A 16 -7.15 6.86 -0.61
N THR A 17 -8.21 7.47 -0.10
CA THR A 17 -8.29 7.96 1.29
C THR A 17 -8.17 6.85 2.33
N GLU A 18 -8.67 5.65 2.03
CA GLU A 18 -8.54 4.50 2.92
C GLU A 18 -7.13 3.91 2.87
N TRP A 19 -6.50 3.86 1.71
CA TRP A 19 -5.09 3.46 1.63
C TRP A 19 -4.15 4.43 2.34
N LYS A 20 -4.44 5.74 2.32
CA LYS A 20 -3.69 6.71 3.14
C LYS A 20 -3.83 6.43 4.65
N ARG A 21 -5.00 5.97 5.11
CA ARG A 21 -5.16 5.54 6.51
C ARG A 21 -4.36 4.26 6.81
N ASP A 22 -4.22 3.39 5.83
CA ASP A 22 -3.35 2.22 5.97
C ASP A 22 -1.90 2.65 6.15
N VAL A 23 -1.40 3.63 5.37
CA VAL A 23 -0.07 4.23 5.56
C VAL A 23 0.11 4.75 6.99
N ASP A 24 -0.85 5.54 7.50
CA ASP A 24 -0.79 6.06 8.88
C ASP A 24 -0.72 4.92 9.90
N THR A 25 -1.49 3.86 9.68
CA THR A 25 -1.47 2.66 10.53
C THR A 25 -0.12 1.95 10.47
N ILE A 26 0.48 1.80 9.29
CA ILE A 26 1.78 1.14 9.11
C ILE A 26 2.86 1.90 9.88
N VAL A 27 2.89 3.23 9.79
CA VAL A 27 3.84 4.05 10.55
C VAL A 27 3.63 3.88 12.07
N ASP A 28 2.40 3.88 12.55
CA ASP A 28 2.10 3.59 13.96
C ASP A 28 2.60 2.20 14.37
N LEU A 29 2.36 1.17 13.56
CA LEU A 29 2.78 -0.20 13.86
C LEU A 29 4.30 -0.32 14.09
N PHE A 30 5.11 0.43 13.33
CA PHE A 30 6.56 0.45 13.49
C PHE A 30 7.03 1.34 14.64
N THR A 31 6.33 2.43 14.95
CA THR A 31 6.81 3.46 15.90
C THR A 31 6.19 3.38 17.29
N ARG A 32 5.07 2.66 17.46
CA ARG A 32 4.36 2.56 18.73
C ARG A 32 5.21 1.93 19.83
N THR A 33 5.01 2.41 21.06
CA THR A 33 5.76 1.95 22.23
C THR A 33 5.37 0.56 22.69
N LYS A 34 4.12 0.15 22.44
CA LYS A 34 3.59 -1.15 22.83
C LYS A 34 3.55 -2.09 21.63
N GLU A 35 4.29 -3.19 21.72
CA GLU A 35 4.32 -4.25 20.71
C GLU A 35 4.59 -3.72 19.28
N PRO A 36 5.71 -3.00 19.06
CA PRO A 36 6.11 -2.59 17.71
C PRO A 36 6.31 -3.83 16.83
N VAL A 37 6.02 -3.68 15.54
CA VAL A 37 6.22 -4.75 14.56
C VAL A 37 7.56 -4.60 13.86
N ASN A 38 8.11 -5.70 13.37
CA ASN A 38 9.31 -5.74 12.53
C ASN A 38 8.98 -6.13 11.07
N PHE A 39 7.72 -6.43 10.78
CA PHE A 39 7.27 -6.83 9.46
C PHE A 39 5.81 -6.42 9.24
N VAL A 40 5.53 -5.89 8.05
CA VAL A 40 4.20 -5.59 7.55
C VAL A 40 4.11 -6.09 6.11
N ALA A 41 3.03 -6.78 5.80
CA ALA A 41 2.61 -7.03 4.42
C ALA A 41 1.35 -6.20 4.14
N TRP A 42 1.42 -5.33 3.15
CA TRP A 42 0.34 -4.45 2.74
C TRP A 42 -0.02 -4.73 1.28
N TYR A 43 -1.31 -4.91 1.01
CA TYR A 43 -1.84 -5.25 -0.30
C TYR A 43 -2.81 -4.18 -0.80
N ILE A 44 -2.67 -3.84 -2.07
CA ILE A 44 -3.52 -2.91 -2.82
C ILE A 44 -4.00 -3.66 -4.06
N ALA A 45 -5.32 -3.68 -4.29
CA ALA A 45 -5.94 -4.43 -5.40
C ALA A 45 -5.82 -3.73 -6.76
N GLU A 46 -5.24 -2.53 -6.77
CA GLU A 46 -5.00 -1.75 -7.98
C GLU A 46 -3.52 -1.82 -8.37
N PRO A 47 -3.17 -1.73 -9.67
CA PRO A 47 -4.04 -1.35 -10.78
C PRO A 47 -4.79 -2.51 -11.47
N ASP A 48 -4.73 -3.72 -10.91
CA ASP A 48 -5.30 -4.92 -11.54
C ASP A 48 -6.82 -4.81 -11.75
N HIS A 49 -7.55 -4.35 -10.74
CA HIS A 49 -8.99 -4.14 -10.84
C HIS A 49 -9.37 -3.10 -11.92
N ALA A 50 -8.69 -1.94 -11.98
CA ALA A 50 -8.93 -0.93 -13.01
C ALA A 50 -8.68 -1.49 -14.42
N LEU A 51 -7.64 -2.31 -14.59
CA LEU A 51 -7.33 -2.98 -15.85
C LEU A 51 -8.36 -4.05 -16.22
N HIS A 52 -8.85 -4.83 -15.26
CA HIS A 52 -9.93 -5.80 -15.51
C HIS A 52 -11.24 -5.13 -15.96
N VAL A 53 -11.53 -3.93 -15.44
CA VAL A 53 -12.75 -3.18 -15.79
C VAL A 53 -12.60 -2.46 -17.13
N ASN A 54 -11.45 -1.84 -17.39
CA ASN A 54 -11.29 -0.88 -18.48
C ASN A 54 -10.29 -1.28 -19.56
N GLY A 55 -9.45 -2.29 -19.35
CA GLY A 55 -8.26 -2.54 -20.16
C GLY A 55 -7.33 -1.32 -20.20
N TYR A 56 -6.54 -1.18 -21.27
CA TYR A 56 -5.69 -0.01 -21.51
C TYR A 56 -6.42 1.13 -22.24
N TYR A 57 -7.75 1.21 -22.11
CA TYR A 57 -8.58 2.18 -22.80
C TYR A 57 -8.92 3.36 -21.90
N ASN A 58 -9.29 4.48 -22.53
CA ASN A 58 -9.89 5.67 -21.89
C ASN A 58 -9.06 6.31 -20.77
N PHE A 59 -7.77 6.01 -20.69
CA PHE A 59 -6.81 6.52 -19.70
C PHE A 59 -7.12 6.15 -18.24
N GLU A 60 -7.98 5.16 -17.98
CA GLU A 60 -8.32 4.77 -16.60
C GLU A 60 -7.13 4.10 -15.89
N PHE A 61 -6.32 3.34 -16.62
CA PHE A 61 -5.08 2.77 -16.08
C PHE A 61 -4.09 3.87 -15.66
N GLU A 62 -3.86 4.87 -16.50
CA GLU A 62 -2.95 5.98 -16.23
C GLU A 62 -3.45 6.84 -15.06
N LYS A 63 -4.76 7.08 -14.97
CA LYS A 63 -5.37 7.75 -13.81
C LYS A 63 -5.14 6.96 -12.54
N MET A 64 -5.33 5.64 -12.57
CA MET A 64 -5.10 4.77 -11.41
C MET A 64 -3.61 4.76 -11.02
N LEU A 65 -2.70 4.63 -11.98
CA LEU A 65 -1.26 4.73 -11.73
C LEU A 65 -0.89 6.06 -11.08
N SER A 66 -1.46 7.17 -11.55
CA SER A 66 -1.25 8.49 -10.92
C SER A 66 -1.75 8.53 -9.48
N GLN A 67 -2.87 7.88 -9.16
CA GLN A 67 -3.35 7.78 -7.78
C GLN A 67 -2.44 6.92 -6.89
N LEU A 68 -1.93 5.80 -7.42
CA LEU A 68 -0.98 4.94 -6.71
C LEU A 68 0.37 5.63 -6.48
N ASP A 69 0.88 6.36 -7.47
CA ASP A 69 2.10 7.16 -7.32
C ASP A 69 1.95 8.21 -6.21
N ASN A 70 0.82 8.93 -6.17
CA ASN A 70 0.50 9.87 -5.09
C ASN A 70 0.39 9.19 -3.72
N LEU A 71 -0.13 7.96 -3.66
CA LEU A 71 -0.20 7.17 -2.44
C LEU A 71 1.20 6.77 -1.94
N PHE A 72 2.05 6.27 -2.84
CA PHE A 72 3.39 5.85 -2.48
C PHE A 72 4.30 7.02 -2.14
N GLY A 73 4.12 8.17 -2.80
CA GLY A 73 4.76 9.43 -2.37
C GLY A 73 4.38 9.80 -0.94
N TYR A 74 3.08 9.74 -0.60
CA TYR A 74 2.62 9.97 0.78
C TYR A 74 3.18 8.95 1.77
N PHE A 75 3.26 7.67 1.37
CA PHE A 75 3.89 6.63 2.17
C PHE A 75 5.35 6.95 2.50
N LEU A 76 6.17 7.26 1.49
CA LEU A 76 7.58 7.59 1.69
C LEU A 76 7.75 8.86 2.54
N GLU A 77 6.93 9.90 2.31
CA GLU A 77 6.92 11.12 3.13
C GLU A 77 6.62 10.83 4.61
N LYS A 78 5.66 9.95 4.89
CA LYS A 78 5.28 9.56 6.25
C LYS A 78 6.35 8.72 6.93
N MET A 79 6.98 7.80 6.21
CA MET A 79 8.11 7.01 6.70
C MET A 79 9.29 7.93 7.05
N ASP A 80 9.58 8.91 6.21
CA ASP A 80 10.66 9.88 6.43
C ASP A 80 10.43 10.76 7.65
N ARG A 81 9.24 11.34 7.78
CA ARG A 81 8.86 12.14 8.96
C ARG A 81 8.90 11.35 10.27
N ALA A 82 8.73 10.03 10.21
CA ALA A 82 8.84 9.14 11.35
C ALA A 82 10.27 8.67 11.63
N GLY A 83 11.26 9.08 10.81
CA GLY A 83 12.66 8.65 10.92
C GLY A 83 12.91 7.21 10.47
N LEU A 84 12.00 6.62 9.69
CA LEU A 84 12.07 5.21 9.29
C LEU A 84 12.81 4.95 7.98
N THR A 85 13.13 6.00 7.20
CA THR A 85 13.72 5.87 5.84
C THR A 85 14.98 5.00 5.81
N ASN A 86 15.82 5.09 6.84
CA ASN A 86 17.07 4.33 6.92
C ASN A 86 16.97 3.08 7.82
N GLU A 87 15.83 2.87 8.47
CA GLU A 87 15.62 1.82 9.47
C GLU A 87 14.74 0.67 8.92
N VAL A 88 13.92 0.95 7.89
CA VAL A 88 12.97 0.00 7.33
C VAL A 88 13.31 -0.29 5.86
N ASN A 89 13.51 -1.57 5.56
CA ASN A 89 13.63 -2.04 4.19
C ASN A 89 12.23 -2.09 3.54
N ILE A 90 12.05 -1.34 2.46
CA ILE A 90 10.78 -1.28 1.71
C ILE A 90 10.95 -2.02 0.39
N ILE A 91 10.05 -2.97 0.12
CA ILE A 91 9.96 -3.69 -1.15
C ILE A 91 8.59 -3.40 -1.76
N PHE A 92 8.58 -2.75 -2.92
CA PHE A 92 7.40 -2.66 -3.78
C PHE A 92 7.45 -3.80 -4.80
N THR A 93 6.40 -4.60 -4.85
CA THR A 93 6.28 -5.72 -5.79
C THR A 93 4.83 -5.88 -6.22
N ALA A 94 4.64 -6.52 -7.37
CA ALA A 94 3.36 -7.02 -7.84
C ALA A 94 3.38 -8.55 -7.85
N ASP A 95 2.21 -9.15 -7.88
CA ASP A 95 2.00 -10.59 -8.04
C ASP A 95 2.11 -11.03 -9.51
N HIS A 96 1.63 -10.20 -10.44
CA HIS A 96 1.74 -10.43 -11.88
C HIS A 96 1.66 -9.14 -12.72
N GLY A 97 1.84 -9.29 -14.04
CA GLY A 97 1.52 -8.26 -15.03
C GLY A 97 0.09 -8.42 -15.56
N HIS A 98 -0.29 -7.60 -16.55
CA HIS A 98 -1.60 -7.69 -17.20
C HIS A 98 -1.42 -7.80 -18.73
N THR A 99 -2.36 -8.48 -19.39
CA THR A 99 -2.40 -8.56 -20.85
C THR A 99 -3.82 -8.34 -21.33
N GLN A 100 -3.97 -7.62 -22.44
CA GLN A 100 -5.27 -7.38 -23.04
C GLN A 100 -5.61 -8.55 -23.96
N VAL A 101 -6.79 -9.15 -23.75
CA VAL A 101 -7.37 -10.16 -24.64
C VAL A 101 -8.20 -9.53 -25.75
#